data_AF-A0A5E8GX15-F1
#
_entry.id   AF-A0A5E8GX15-F1
#
_cell.length_a   1.000
_cell.length_b   1.000
_cell.length_c   1.000
_cell.angle_alpha   90.00
_cell.angle_beta   90.00
_cell.angle_gamma   90.00
#
_symmetry.space_group_name_H-M   'P 1'
#
loop_
_entity.id
_entity.type
_entity.pdbx_description
1 polymer ?
#
loop_
_entity_poly.entity_id
_entity_poly.type
_entity_poly.pdbx_seq_one_letter_code
_entity_poly.pdbx_strand_id
1 'polypeptide(L)'
;MNRPWMLLWIALFLSGCATVEDRANSAGDRLGKAAAEARPDPALPGDCRRKERSGVREGEPLDVALIKTDQALGRANARVRRCTAWHDNYRADLKTGN
;
A
#
# COMPACT_ATOMS: atom_id res chain seq x y z
N MET A 1 6.22 -57.84 -18.24
CA MET A 1 6.42 -56.38 -18.13
C MET A 1 5.65 -55.89 -16.92
N ASN A 2 6.33 -55.51 -15.84
CA ASN A 2 5.75 -55.41 -14.51
C ASN A 2 4.86 -54.15 -14.38
N ARG A 3 3.53 -54.34 -14.37
CA ARG A 3 2.50 -53.32 -14.08
C ARG A 3 2.83 -52.38 -12.90
N PRO A 4 3.40 -52.85 -11.76
CA PRO A 4 3.74 -51.94 -10.67
C PRO A 4 4.84 -50.94 -11.05
N TRP A 5 5.78 -51.33 -11.93
CA TRP A 5 6.84 -50.44 -12.41
C TRP A 5 6.24 -49.30 -13.23
N MET A 6 5.37 -49.60 -14.18
CA MET A 6 4.73 -48.60 -15.05
C MET A 6 3.90 -47.57 -14.25
N LEU A 7 3.19 -48.01 -13.20
CA LEU A 7 2.45 -47.11 -12.31
C LEU A 7 3.38 -46.20 -11.49
N LEU A 8 4.54 -46.70 -11.07
CA LEU A 8 5.53 -45.94 -10.31
C LEU A 8 6.19 -44.83 -11.16
N TRP A 9 6.43 -45.10 -12.45
CA TRP A 9 6.91 -44.09 -13.40
C TRP A 9 5.85 -43.00 -13.66
N ILE A 10 4.60 -43.38 -13.86
CA ILE A 10 3.50 -42.43 -14.07
C ILE A 10 3.34 -41.51 -12.84
N ALA A 11 3.37 -42.06 -11.62
CA ALA A 11 3.30 -41.26 -10.40
C ALA A 11 4.50 -40.29 -10.25
N LEU A 12 5.70 -40.73 -10.64
CA LEU A 12 6.89 -39.86 -10.64
C LEU A 12 6.71 -38.65 -11.56
N PHE A 13 6.19 -38.86 -12.77
CA PHE A 13 5.92 -37.78 -13.74
C PHE A 13 4.79 -36.83 -13.27
N LEU A 14 3.72 -37.35 -12.64
CA LEU A 14 2.61 -36.52 -12.15
C LEU A 14 2.95 -35.70 -10.89
N SER A 15 3.90 -36.13 -10.06
CA SER A 15 4.37 -35.34 -8.90
C SER A 15 5.15 -34.07 -9.26
N GLY A 16 5.56 -33.91 -10.53
CA GLY A 16 6.28 -32.73 -11.03
C GLY A 16 5.39 -31.55 -11.45
N CYS A 17 4.06 -31.70 -11.44
CA CYS A 17 3.13 -30.72 -12.01
C CYS A 17 2.82 -29.48 -11.14
N ALA A 18 3.30 -29.41 -9.90
CA ALA A 18 3.38 -28.10 -9.24
C ALA A 18 4.55 -27.35 -9.87
N THR A 19 4.23 -26.44 -10.81
CA THR A 19 5.23 -25.72 -11.57
C THR A 19 6.21 -25.04 -10.59
N VAL A 20 7.47 -24.94 -10.99
CA VAL A 20 8.47 -24.24 -10.16
C VAL A 20 7.98 -22.82 -9.82
N GLU A 21 7.23 -22.21 -10.73
CA GLU A 21 6.57 -20.93 -10.58
C GLU A 21 5.49 -20.94 -9.48
N ASP A 22 4.58 -21.92 -9.44
CA ASP A 22 3.59 -22.02 -8.37
C ASP A 22 4.25 -22.18 -6.99
N ARG A 23 5.33 -22.95 -6.92
CA ARG A 23 6.09 -23.13 -5.68
C ARG A 23 6.79 -21.83 -5.27
N ALA A 24 7.44 -21.15 -6.21
CA ALA A 24 8.10 -19.87 -5.97
C ALA A 24 7.11 -18.80 -5.52
N ASN A 25 5.95 -18.67 -6.19
CA ASN A 25 4.89 -17.74 -5.83
C ASN A 25 4.33 -18.04 -4.44
N SER A 26 4.02 -19.31 -4.14
CA SER A 26 3.49 -19.70 -2.83
C SER A 26 4.50 -19.51 -1.68
N ALA A 27 5.80 -19.59 -1.97
CA ALA A 27 6.86 -19.28 -1.02
C ALA A 27 6.99 -17.77 -0.83
N GLY A 28 6.96 -17.00 -1.92
CA GLY A 28 6.94 -15.54 -1.92
C GLY A 28 5.78 -14.97 -1.11
N ASP A 29 4.56 -15.48 -1.30
CA ASP A 29 3.37 -15.06 -0.55
C ASP A 29 3.50 -15.31 0.95
N ARG A 30 4.02 -16.48 1.35
CA ARG A 30 4.21 -16.82 2.78
C ARG A 30 5.26 -15.92 3.42
N LEU A 31 6.37 -15.70 2.74
CA LEU A 31 7.44 -14.81 3.22
C LEU A 31 6.95 -13.36 3.28
N GLY A 32 6.22 -12.89 2.27
CA GLY A 32 5.65 -11.56 2.23
C GLY A 32 4.66 -11.31 3.36
N LYS A 33 3.75 -12.27 3.63
CA LYS A 33 2.81 -12.18 4.76
C LYS A 33 3.54 -12.14 6.10
N ALA A 34 4.49 -13.05 6.31
CA ALA A 34 5.28 -13.08 7.55
C ALA A 34 6.06 -11.78 7.77
N ALA A 35 6.62 -11.19 6.71
CA ALA A 35 7.33 -9.91 6.78
C ALA A 35 6.38 -8.74 7.11
N ALA A 36 5.20 -8.69 6.50
CA ALA A 36 4.19 -7.67 6.78
C ALA A 36 3.63 -7.76 8.21
N GLU A 37 3.47 -8.97 8.75
CA GLU A 37 3.08 -9.20 10.15
C GLU A 37 4.18 -8.78 11.13
N ALA A 38 5.45 -9.06 10.79
CA ALA A 38 6.60 -8.71 11.63
C ALA A 38 6.85 -7.20 11.68
N ARG A 39 6.53 -6.47 10.61
CA ARG A 39 6.71 -5.02 10.51
C ARG A 39 5.44 -4.35 10.00
N PRO A 40 4.51 -4.00 10.90
CA PRO A 40 3.28 -3.34 10.51
C PRO A 40 3.57 -1.95 9.94
N ASP A 41 2.72 -1.53 9.00
CA ASP A 41 2.81 -0.20 8.42
C ASP A 41 2.71 0.89 9.49
N PRO A 42 3.51 1.96 9.40
CA PRO A 42 3.37 3.09 10.29
C PRO A 42 1.99 3.71 10.13
N ALA A 43 1.41 4.13 11.25
CA ALA A 43 0.14 4.83 11.22
C ALA A 43 0.24 6.12 10.40
N LEU A 44 -0.75 6.36 9.55
CA LEU A 44 -0.88 7.60 8.81
C LEU A 44 -0.93 8.79 9.79
N PRO A 45 -0.20 9.90 9.55
CA PRO A 45 -0.25 11.06 10.41
C PRO A 45 -1.68 11.57 10.60
N GLY A 46 -2.04 11.90 11.83
CA GLY A 46 -3.43 12.21 12.20
C GLY A 46 -4.00 13.44 11.49
N ASP A 47 -3.15 14.35 10.98
CA ASP A 47 -3.61 15.50 10.20
C ASP A 47 -4.03 15.11 8.78
N CYS A 48 -3.46 14.05 8.18
CA CYS A 48 -3.70 13.65 6.80
C CYS A 48 -5.14 13.25 6.48
N ARG A 49 -5.93 12.84 7.49
CA ARG A 49 -7.37 12.55 7.33
C ARG A 49 -8.28 13.77 7.54
N ARG A 50 -7.73 14.91 7.96
CA ARG A 50 -8.52 16.11 8.25
C ARG A 50 -8.99 16.78 6.97
N LYS A 51 -10.18 17.39 7.04
CA LYS A 51 -10.73 18.25 6.00
C LYS A 51 -10.48 19.71 6.37
N GLU A 52 -10.07 20.53 5.41
CA GLU A 52 -10.07 21.98 5.60
C GLU A 52 -11.46 22.54 5.34
N ARG A 53 -11.79 23.64 6.03
CA ARG A 53 -12.94 24.47 5.74
C ARG A 53 -12.49 25.91 5.54
N SER A 54 -13.13 26.62 4.62
CA SER A 54 -12.89 28.05 4.38
C SER A 54 -13.34 28.92 5.56
N GLY A 55 -14.40 28.51 6.27
CA GLY A 55 -14.98 29.32 7.34
C GLY A 55 -15.74 30.55 6.84
N VAL A 56 -16.09 30.56 5.54
CA VAL A 56 -17.00 31.54 4.95
C VAL A 56 -18.39 31.38 5.57
N ARG A 57 -19.06 32.51 5.83
CA ARG A 57 -20.44 32.56 6.32
C ARG A 57 -21.34 33.23 5.30
N GLU A 58 -22.63 32.90 5.37
CA GLU A 58 -23.65 33.56 4.55
C GLU A 58 -23.74 35.05 4.92
N GLY A 59 -23.90 35.90 3.89
CA GLY A 59 -23.91 37.35 4.03
C GLY A 59 -22.53 38.01 4.13
N GLU A 60 -21.42 37.24 4.13
CA GLU A 60 -20.09 37.84 4.06
C GLU A 60 -19.83 38.48 2.68
N PRO A 61 -19.16 39.65 2.63
CA PRO A 61 -18.70 40.25 1.39
C PRO A 61 -17.88 39.26 0.55
N LEU A 62 -18.02 39.33 -0.78
CA LEU A 62 -17.41 38.37 -1.70
C LEU A 62 -15.88 38.37 -1.65
N ASP A 63 -15.27 39.54 -1.47
CA ASP A 63 -13.82 39.69 -1.29
C ASP A 63 -13.31 38.99 -0.03
N VAL A 64 -14.02 39.13 1.09
CA VAL A 64 -13.72 38.43 2.35
C VAL A 64 -13.88 36.92 2.17
N ALA A 65 -14.94 36.49 1.50
CA ALA A 65 -15.18 35.07 1.22
C ALA A 65 -14.08 34.45 0.34
N LEU A 66 -13.59 35.20 -0.66
CA LEU A 66 -12.49 34.78 -1.52
C LEU A 66 -11.19 34.61 -0.71
N ILE A 67 -10.81 35.61 0.09
CA ILE A 67 -9.60 35.57 0.93
C ILE A 67 -9.61 34.35 1.85
N LYS A 68 -10.73 34.10 2.54
CA LYS A 68 -10.87 32.95 3.45
C LYS A 68 -10.76 31.61 2.72
N THR A 69 -11.32 31.53 1.52
CA THR A 69 -11.27 30.32 0.69
C THR A 69 -9.85 30.06 0.21
N ASP A 70 -9.12 31.09 -0.23
CA ASP A 70 -7.73 30.97 -0.65
C ASP A 70 -6.81 30.56 0.51
N GLN A 71 -7.00 31.15 1.69
CA GLN A 71 -6.27 30.73 2.90
C GLN A 71 -6.52 29.25 3.25
N ALA A 72 -7.75 28.78 3.13
CA ALA A 72 -8.07 27.37 3.36
C ALA A 72 -7.49 26.45 2.29
N LEU A 73 -7.47 26.88 1.03
CA LEU A 73 -6.79 26.18 -0.04
C LEU A 73 -5.27 26.07 0.23
N GLY A 74 -4.64 27.15 0.68
CA GLY A 74 -3.25 27.16 1.11
C GLY A 74 -2.96 26.15 2.22
N ARG A 75 -3.79 26.11 3.26
CA ARG A 75 -3.68 25.11 4.35
C ARG A 75 -3.88 23.68 3.85
N ALA A 76 -4.85 23.45 2.97
CA ALA A 76 -5.13 22.14 2.39
C ALA A 76 -3.93 21.65 1.56
N ASN A 77 -3.40 22.50 0.67
CA ASN A 77 -2.24 22.19 -0.15
C ASN A 77 -0.99 21.94 0.71
N ALA A 78 -0.78 22.70 1.77
CA ALA A 78 0.31 22.47 2.71
C ALA A 78 0.20 21.09 3.38
N ARG A 79 -1.03 20.67 3.76
CA ARG A 79 -1.27 19.33 4.28
C ARG A 79 -0.97 18.25 3.23
N VAL A 80 -1.51 18.40 2.01
CA VAL A 80 -1.26 17.44 0.92
C VAL A 80 0.23 17.21 0.74
N ARG A 81 1.03 18.28 0.64
CA ARG A 81 2.50 18.16 0.51
C ARG A 81 3.14 17.36 1.65
N ARG A 82 2.77 17.62 2.91
CA ARG A 82 3.33 16.88 4.06
C ARG A 82 2.94 15.40 4.04
N CYS A 83 1.68 15.11 3.73
CA CYS A 83 1.17 13.73 3.69
C CYS A 83 1.77 12.92 2.54
N THR A 84 1.96 13.55 1.37
CA THR A 84 2.68 12.94 0.25
C THR A 84 4.13 12.69 0.61
N ALA A 85 4.83 13.65 1.22
CA ALA A 85 6.22 13.46 1.65
C ALA A 85 6.37 12.31 2.66
N TRP A 86 5.46 12.20 3.63
CA TRP A 86 5.43 11.07 4.56
C TRP A 86 5.29 9.73 3.82
N HIS A 87 4.36 9.63 2.88
CA HIS A 87 4.12 8.42 2.10
C HIS A 87 5.32 8.06 1.21
N ASP A 88 5.93 9.06 0.56
CA ASP A 88 7.07 8.86 -0.32
C ASP A 88 8.30 8.39 0.47
N ASN A 89 8.51 8.93 1.67
CA ASN A 89 9.56 8.46 2.58
C ASN A 89 9.31 7.01 3.00
N TYR A 90 8.09 6.68 3.41
CA TYR A 90 7.73 5.29 3.75
C TYR A 90 7.98 4.34 2.57
N ARG A 91 7.62 4.73 1.35
CA ARG A 91 7.93 3.93 0.14
C ARG A 91 9.41 3.83 -0.17
N ALA A 92 10.19 4.85 0.15
CA ALA A 92 11.64 4.81 -0.02
C ALA A 92 12.28 3.81 0.95
N ASP A 93 11.83 3.80 2.21
CA ASP A 93 12.30 2.87 3.24
C ASP A 93 12.03 1.40 2.85
N LEU A 94 10.85 1.12 2.30
CA LEU A 94 10.52 -0.22 1.77
C LEU A 94 11.45 -0.68 0.65
N LYS A 95 11.99 0.24 -0.16
CA LYS A 95 12.90 -0.11 -1.26
C LYS A 95 14.33 -0.34 -0.77
N THR A 96 14.76 0.37 0.26
CA THR A 96 16.12 0.28 0.80
C THR A 96 16.29 -0.86 1.80
N GLY A 97 15.19 -1.46 2.27
CA GLY A 97 15.23 -2.62 3.17
C GLY A 97 15.61 -2.29 4.61
N ASN A 98 15.57 -1.01 4.99
CA ASN A 98 15.72 -0.55 6.37
C ASN A 98 14.40 -0.61 7.10
#